data_AF-A0A1V2NLK5-F1
#
_entry.id   AF-A0A1V2NLK5-F1
#
_cell.length_a   1.000
_cell.length_b   1.000
_cell.length_c   1.000
_cell.angle_alpha   90.00
_cell.angle_beta   90.00
_cell.angle_gamma   90.00
#
_symmetry.space_group_name_H-M   'P 1'
#
loop_
_entity.id
_entity.type
_entity.pdbx_description
1 polymer ?
#
loop_
_entity_poly.entity_id
_entity_poly.type
_entity_poly.pdbx_seq_one_letter_code
_entity_poly.pdbx_strand_id
1 'polypeptide(L)'
;MDENAIEARVSVTAVDAVQTVEGVPVASLHSVVSRLRLDYPGEDPVHIETIVLREWEAFSAGRPLVVPTAVEEGAREILDQRTA
;
A
#
# COMPACT_ATOMS: atom_id res chain seq x y z
N MET A 1 -29.20 -29.25 -12.91
CA MET A 1 -28.77 -27.84 -12.93
C MET A 1 -28.66 -27.47 -11.47
N ASP A 2 -27.44 -27.57 -10.97
CA ASP A 2 -27.10 -27.29 -9.57
C ASP A 2 -26.00 -26.24 -9.61
N GLU A 3 -26.39 -25.05 -10.08
CA GLU A 3 -25.49 -23.91 -10.31
C GLU A 3 -25.07 -23.22 -9.01
N ASN A 4 -25.56 -23.67 -7.84
CA ASN A 4 -25.34 -23.01 -6.55
C ASN A 4 -24.21 -23.62 -5.70
N ALA A 5 -23.50 -24.64 -6.19
CA ALA A 5 -22.43 -25.30 -5.43
C ALA A 5 -21.01 -24.81 -5.77
N ILE A 6 -20.86 -23.99 -6.82
CA ILE A 6 -19.58 -23.51 -7.33
C ILE A 6 -19.13 -22.20 -6.68
N GLU A 7 -20.03 -21.44 -6.05
CA GLU A 7 -19.71 -20.14 -5.45
C GLU A 7 -19.09 -20.23 -4.05
N ALA A 8 -19.31 -21.34 -3.33
CA ALA A 8 -18.81 -21.50 -1.95
C ALA A 8 -17.34 -21.96 -1.85
N ARG A 9 -16.71 -22.35 -2.97
CA ARG A 9 -15.30 -22.81 -2.98
C ARG A 9 -14.31 -21.71 -3.39
N VAL A 10 -14.81 -20.51 -3.73
CA VAL A 10 -14.02 -19.31 -4.05
C VAL A 10 -13.48 -18.61 -2.79
N SER A 11 -13.78 -19.09 -1.58
CA SER A 11 -13.75 -18.22 -0.39
C SER A 11 -12.64 -18.48 0.64
N VAL A 12 -11.68 -19.41 0.44
CA VAL A 12 -10.64 -19.68 1.47
C VAL A 12 -9.21 -19.81 0.91
N THR A 13 -8.97 -19.47 -0.36
CA THR A 13 -7.61 -19.45 -0.94
C THR A 13 -7.25 -18.14 -1.65
N ALA A 14 -8.20 -17.22 -1.80
CA ALA A 14 -8.00 -15.96 -2.51
C ALA A 14 -7.25 -14.88 -1.69
N VAL A 15 -6.96 -15.11 -0.40
CA VAL A 15 -6.33 -14.11 0.48
C VAL A 15 -4.83 -13.93 0.27
N ASP A 16 -4.19 -14.76 -0.57
CA ASP A 16 -2.74 -14.70 -0.84
C ASP A 16 -2.39 -14.39 -2.31
N ALA A 17 -3.37 -14.07 -3.15
CA ALA A 17 -3.07 -13.75 -4.54
C ALA A 17 -2.46 -12.34 -4.65
N VAL A 18 -1.21 -12.27 -5.13
CA VAL A 18 -0.64 -11.02 -5.65
C VAL A 18 -1.46 -10.60 -6.86
N GLN A 19 -2.05 -9.40 -6.80
CA GLN A 19 -2.82 -8.79 -7.87
C GLN A 19 -1.98 -7.78 -8.62
N THR A 20 -2.49 -7.24 -9.73
CA THR A 20 -1.79 -6.20 -10.50
C THR A 20 -2.69 -4.97 -10.63
N VAL A 21 -2.22 -3.80 -10.20
CA VAL A 21 -2.89 -2.50 -10.35
C VAL A 21 -1.99 -1.61 -11.19
N GLU A 22 -2.45 -1.13 -12.35
CA GLU A 22 -1.65 -0.29 -13.26
C GLU A 22 -0.27 -0.91 -13.59
N GLY A 23 -0.20 -2.25 -13.70
CA GLY A 23 1.05 -2.99 -13.96
C GLY A 23 1.92 -3.26 -12.72
N VAL A 24 1.55 -2.74 -11.55
CA VAL A 24 2.28 -2.94 -10.29
C VAL A 24 1.73 -4.16 -9.55
N PRO A 25 2.56 -5.18 -9.24
CA PRO A 25 2.14 -6.29 -8.40
C PRO A 25 1.91 -5.80 -6.97
N VAL A 26 0.71 -6.02 -6.45
CA VAL A 26 0.27 -5.58 -5.13
C VAL A 26 -0.30 -6.76 -4.36
N ALA A 27 -0.02 -6.79 -3.06
CA ALA A 27 -0.61 -7.76 -2.13
C ALA A 27 -1.25 -7.00 -0.97
N SER A 28 -2.19 -7.64 -0.28
CA SER A 28 -2.76 -7.05 0.92
C SER A 28 -1.71 -6.96 2.02
N LEU A 29 -1.79 -5.94 2.88
CA LEU A 29 -0.93 -5.79 4.05
C LEU A 29 -0.93 -7.08 4.91
N HIS A 30 -2.11 -7.66 5.13
CA HIS A 30 -2.26 -8.90 5.88
C HIS A 30 -1.48 -10.07 5.27
N SER A 31 -1.52 -10.25 3.94
CA SER A 31 -0.78 -11.33 3.26
C SER A 31 0.73 -11.10 3.38
N VAL A 32 1.19 -9.85 3.25
CA VAL A 32 2.60 -9.48 3.41
C VAL A 32 3.08 -9.77 4.82
N VAL A 33 2.37 -9.30 5.85
CA VAL A 33 2.72 -9.53 7.26
C VAL A 33 2.67 -11.03 7.60
N SER A 34 1.67 -11.76 7.09
CA SER A 34 1.54 -13.20 7.34
C SER A 34 2.73 -14.00 6.79
N ARG A 35 3.20 -13.68 5.57
CA ARG A 35 4.39 -14.32 5.00
C ARG A 35 5.65 -13.97 5.80
N LEU A 36 5.84 -12.69 6.12
CA LEU A 36 6.99 -12.24 6.92
C LEU A 36 7.03 -12.91 8.30
N ARG A 37 5.89 -13.16 8.93
CA ARG A 37 5.83 -13.88 10.22
C ARG A 37 6.27 -15.35 10.10
N LEU A 38 6.09 -15.98 8.94
CA LEU A 38 6.56 -17.34 8.69
C LEU A 38 8.08 -17.35 8.44
N ASP A 39 8.58 -16.36 7.70
CA ASP A 39 10.02 -16.23 7.39
C ASP A 39 10.84 -15.75 8.61
N TYR A 40 10.22 -14.99 9.52
CA TYR A 40 10.85 -14.42 10.72
C TYR A 40 10.07 -14.80 12.00
N PRO A 41 10.03 -16.09 12.40
CA PRO A 41 9.18 -16.57 13.50
C PRO A 41 9.61 -16.10 14.90
N GLY A 42 10.82 -15.55 15.04
CA GLY A 42 11.33 -14.99 16.29
C GLY A 42 11.01 -13.51 16.50
N GLU A 43 10.53 -12.83 15.46
CA GLU A 43 10.21 -11.40 15.51
C GLU A 43 8.78 -11.19 16.02
N ASP A 44 8.58 -10.10 16.76
CA ASP A 44 7.26 -9.72 17.23
C ASP A 44 6.34 -9.31 16.05
N PRO A 45 5.09 -9.81 15.98
CA PRO A 45 4.18 -9.49 14.88
C PRO A 45 3.88 -7.99 14.71
N VAL A 46 3.82 -7.24 15.82
CA VAL A 46 3.59 -5.78 15.78
C VAL A 46 4.84 -5.09 15.25
N HIS A 47 6.02 -5.59 15.59
CA HIS A 47 7.28 -5.08 15.04
C HIS A 47 7.37 -5.27 13.51
N ILE A 48 7.02 -6.47 13.01
CA ILE A 48 6.96 -6.76 11.57
C ILE A 48 6.01 -5.79 10.85
N GLU A 49 4.79 -5.63 11.36
CA GLU A 49 3.79 -4.73 10.74
C GLU A 49 4.26 -3.26 10.77
N THR A 50 4.91 -2.82 11.85
CA THR A 50 5.47 -1.48 11.98
C THR A 50 6.54 -1.21 10.91
N ILE A 51 7.41 -2.18 10.65
CA ILE A 51 8.42 -2.08 9.59
C ILE A 51 7.73 -1.94 8.23
N VAL A 52 6.76 -2.81 7.92
CA VAL A 52 6.04 -2.76 6.63
C VAL A 52 5.37 -1.40 6.40
N LEU A 53 4.73 -0.82 7.42
CA LEU A 53 4.08 0.48 7.31
C LEU A 53 5.09 1.63 7.13
N ARG A 54 6.20 1.63 7.89
CA ARG A 54 7.27 2.61 7.71
C ARG A 54 7.87 2.55 6.30
N GLU A 55 8.09 1.35 5.79
CA GLU A 55 8.60 1.15 4.43
C GLU A 55 7.56 1.59 3.38
N TRP A 56 6.26 1.40 3.64
CA TRP A 56 5.19 1.93 2.79
C TRP A 56 5.14 3.47 2.78
N GLU A 57 5.29 4.12 3.92
CA GLU A 57 5.35 5.58 3.99
C GLU A 57 6.56 6.13 3.23
N ALA A 58 7.72 5.46 3.33
CA ALA A 58 8.90 5.78 2.54
C ALA A 58 8.71 5.50 1.04
N PHE A 59 8.02 4.40 0.68
CA PHE A 59 7.78 3.97 -0.70
C PHE A 59 6.74 4.83 -1.42
N SER A 60 5.63 5.15 -0.75
CA SER A 60 4.65 6.15 -1.21
C SER A 60 5.17 7.59 -1.08
N ALA A 61 6.39 7.72 -0.56
CA ALA A 61 7.13 8.94 -0.33
C ALA A 61 6.45 9.96 0.58
N GLY A 62 5.37 9.65 1.30
CA GLY A 62 4.74 10.58 2.24
C GLY A 62 4.74 12.02 1.71
N ARG A 63 4.32 12.20 0.45
CA ARG A 63 4.50 13.40 -0.36
C ARG A 63 3.79 13.13 -1.69
N PRO A 64 3.05 14.10 -2.26
CA PRO A 64 2.12 13.83 -3.36
C PRO A 64 2.81 13.58 -4.71
N LEU A 65 2.21 12.68 -5.49
CA LEU A 65 2.65 12.31 -6.84
C LEU A 65 2.07 13.21 -7.92
N VAL A 66 0.86 13.72 -7.69
CA VAL A 66 0.22 14.75 -8.50
C VAL A 66 0.00 15.95 -7.63
N VAL A 67 0.53 17.09 -8.06
CA VAL A 67 0.39 18.37 -7.37
C VAL A 67 -0.46 19.27 -8.27
N PRO A 68 -1.65 19.70 -7.85
CA PRO A 68 -2.48 20.60 -8.64
C PRO A 68 -1.73 21.88 -8.98
N THR A 69 -1.86 22.41 -10.20
CA THR A 69 -1.15 23.62 -10.64
C THR A 69 -1.43 24.83 -9.73
N ALA A 70 -2.61 24.92 -9.13
CA ALA A 70 -2.91 25.93 -8.11
C ALA A 70 -1.99 25.87 -6.88
N VAL A 71 -1.51 24.68 -6.49
CA VAL A 71 -0.53 24.50 -5.40
C VAL A 71 0.84 25.04 -5.80
N GLU A 72 1.18 24.96 -7.08
CA GLU A 72 2.38 25.60 -7.63
C GLU A 72 2.27 27.13 -7.63
N GLU A 73 1.11 27.69 -8.03
CA GLU A 73 0.92 29.14 -8.06
C GLU A 73 1.00 29.77 -6.66
N GLY A 74 0.33 29.19 -5.66
CA GLY A 74 0.45 29.65 -4.28
C GLY A 74 1.86 29.52 -3.71
N ALA A 75 2.63 28.50 -4.12
CA ALA A 75 4.04 28.38 -3.76
C ALA A 75 4.88 29.53 -4.34
N ARG A 76 4.54 29.99 -5.56
CA ARG A 76 5.23 31.09 -6.24
C ARG A 76 5.00 32.44 -5.57
N GLU A 77 3.78 32.77 -5.18
CA GLU A 77 3.46 34.04 -4.50
C GLU A 77 4.19 34.21 -3.17
N ILE A 78 4.32 33.13 -2.39
CA ILE A 78 5.02 33.13 -1.10
C ILE A 78 6.53 33.34 -1.29
N LEU A 79 7.11 32.75 -2.33
CA LEU A 79 8.54 32.90 -2.64
C LEU A 79 8.85 34.31 -3.17
N ASP A 80 7.94 34.89 -3.94
CA ASP A 80 8.06 36.25 -4.45
C ASP A 80 8.02 37.30 -3.33
N GLN A 81 7.07 37.17 -2.39
CA GLN A 81 6.98 38.03 -1.19
C GLN A 81 8.21 37.96 -0.28
N ARG A 82 8.96 36.86 -0.31
CA ARG A 82 10.22 36.71 0.45
C ARG A 82 11.45 37.30 -0.25
N THR A 83 11.30 37.69 -1.51
CA THR A 83 12.38 38.23 -2.34
C THR A 83 12.21 39.74 -2.58
N ALA A 84 11.06 40.31 -2.17
CA ALA A 84 10.74 41.74 -2.21
C ALA A 84 11.23 42.51 -0.96
#